data_AF-A0A1U7GLU1-F1
#
_entry.id   AF-A0A1U7GLU1-F1
#
_cell.length_a   1.000
_cell.length_b   1.000
_cell.length_c   1.000
_cell.angle_alpha   90.00
_cell.angle_beta   90.00
_cell.angle_gamma   90.00
#
_symmetry.space_group_name_H-M   'P 1'
#
loop_
_entity.id
_entity.type
_entity.pdbx_description
1 polymer ?
#
loop_
_entity_poly.entity_id
_entity_poly.type
_entity_poly.pdbx_seq_one_letter_code
_entity_poly.pdbx_strand_id
1 'polypeptide(L)'
;MTRTVQLHRATLHLGDCIEALKTLAPESVDSIVTDPPYAFPGGFMGKGWDNFDGREDCGFGYWLAGFTDGEGHFRVQRHERGTHVCAFQLKLRRDDRAALERIMRFVGYGSIHDLDGDGASKPQSVFVVQDKEGCDRLVSLFRKYPLTAKKSLDFEIWAEAVEEWLDRPRGNRWTGTADQTRAAVLKARLEDVRRYTDVPWSGHKFQDWCRLWAKECYRVLKPGGHLLAFGSPRGYHRLSAGIEDAGFEIRDQIMWVFGSGFPKSHNLEGDWEGWGTALKPAHEPIVVARKPFRGTVAQNVLAHGTGALKIEGCRVQPTGESRQRVSEASQDRRYTETGGTNFAAKPGIRGGDPAGRWPANLIHDGSDEVLSCFPDAPGQSRAVTGDEPSSKTNNVYGQFDGRPATQPRGDSGSAARFFYCAKASRKDRDEGLERFENRPAGVKNESGRGFSDGDPYRAILRKNTHPTVKPTDLMRYLCRLVTPPGGTVLDPFLGSGSTGKAALLEGFRFIGIEREPEYFDIACARVAGGGAVLDQGVPATVPMAKAEPERPAQPDLFGGAA
;
A
#
# COMPACT_ATOMS: atom_id res chain seq x y z
N MET A 1 8.88 -21.64 1.14
CA MET A 1 9.30 -21.82 2.54
C MET A 1 9.66 -20.45 3.10
N THR A 2 9.05 -20.03 4.20
CA THR A 2 9.30 -18.73 4.84
C THR A 2 10.56 -18.82 5.71
N ARG A 3 11.60 -18.01 5.46
CA ARG A 3 12.80 -17.94 6.33
C ARG A 3 12.51 -16.96 7.47
N THR A 4 12.88 -17.30 8.71
CA THR A 4 12.65 -16.43 9.87
C THR A 4 13.98 -16.09 10.54
N VAL A 5 14.16 -14.82 10.91
CA VAL A 5 15.34 -14.31 11.64
C VAL A 5 14.87 -13.69 12.95
N GLN A 6 15.52 -14.08 14.05
CA GLN A 6 15.25 -13.52 15.39
C GLN A 6 16.35 -12.53 15.77
N LEU A 7 15.98 -11.30 16.10
CA LEU A 7 16.86 -10.19 16.43
C LEU A 7 16.44 -9.54 17.75
N HIS A 8 16.93 -10.04 18.89
CA HIS A 8 16.61 -9.54 20.23
C HIS A 8 15.08 -9.43 20.50
N ARG A 9 14.49 -8.24 20.28
CA ARG A 9 13.05 -7.94 20.44
C ARG A 9 12.26 -7.95 19.12
N ALA A 10 12.89 -8.32 18.02
CA ALA A 10 12.30 -8.34 16.69
C ALA A 10 12.32 -9.75 16.07
N THR A 11 11.23 -10.13 15.40
CA THR A 11 11.15 -11.32 14.55
C THR A 11 10.87 -10.89 13.12
N LEU A 12 11.73 -11.27 12.17
CA LEU A 12 11.58 -10.93 10.76
C LEU A 12 11.33 -12.17 9.93
N HIS A 13 10.34 -12.13 9.04
CA HIS A 13 9.98 -13.21 8.14
C HIS A 13 10.24 -12.81 6.67
N LEU A 14 10.96 -13.65 5.94
CA LEU A 14 11.12 -13.57 4.49
C LEU A 14 10.04 -14.43 3.83
N GLY A 15 9.06 -13.80 3.17
CA GLY A 15 7.99 -14.48 2.45
C GLY A 15 6.82 -13.56 2.10
N ASP A 16 5.79 -14.15 1.51
CA ASP A 16 4.53 -13.44 1.23
C ASP A 16 3.83 -13.03 2.54
N CYS A 17 3.33 -11.79 2.58
CA CYS A 17 2.71 -11.22 3.76
C CYS A 17 1.47 -12.00 4.23
N ILE A 18 0.60 -12.45 3.31
CA ILE A 18 -0.64 -13.13 3.67
C ILE A 18 -0.31 -14.51 4.25
N GLU A 19 0.63 -15.23 3.62
CA GLU A 19 1.04 -16.56 4.10
C GLU A 19 1.78 -16.49 5.44
N ALA A 20 2.66 -15.50 5.63
CA ALA A 20 3.35 -15.32 6.92
C ALA A 20 2.39 -14.88 8.03
N LEU A 21 1.44 -13.97 7.75
CA LEU A 21 0.46 -13.52 8.75
C LEU A 21 -0.39 -14.69 9.27
N LYS A 22 -0.80 -15.64 8.42
CA LYS A 22 -1.54 -16.86 8.81
C LYS A 22 -0.82 -17.70 9.87
N THR A 23 0.50 -17.60 9.97
CA THR A 23 1.30 -18.34 10.96
C THR A 23 1.31 -17.68 12.34
N LEU A 24 0.96 -16.39 12.44
CA LEU A 24 0.92 -15.66 13.70
C LEU A 24 -0.35 -16.03 14.48
N ALA A 25 -0.23 -16.08 15.81
CA ALA A 25 -1.38 -16.35 16.67
C ALA A 25 -2.43 -15.21 16.58
N PRO A 26 -3.73 -15.49 16.69
CA PRO A 26 -4.73 -14.44 16.86
C PRO A 26 -4.42 -13.55 18.07
N GLU A 27 -4.75 -12.27 17.98
CA GLU A 27 -4.59 -11.29 19.07
C GLU A 27 -3.17 -11.23 19.69
N SER A 28 -2.14 -11.53 18.91
CA SER A 28 -0.74 -11.57 19.33
C SER A 28 0.00 -10.24 19.23
N VAL A 29 -0.56 -9.23 18.56
CA VAL A 29 0.08 -7.91 18.37
C VAL A 29 -0.78 -6.76 18.89
N ASP A 30 -0.14 -5.67 19.29
CA ASP A 30 -0.78 -4.53 19.96
C ASP A 30 -1.10 -3.40 18.98
N SER A 31 -0.28 -3.25 17.93
CA SER A 31 -0.45 -2.25 16.88
C SER A 31 0.12 -2.72 15.54
N ILE A 32 -0.37 -2.13 14.46
CA ILE A 32 0.14 -2.33 13.11
C ILE A 32 0.52 -0.96 12.55
N VAL A 33 1.74 -0.82 12.05
CA VAL A 33 2.24 0.40 11.41
C VAL A 33 2.96 -0.02 10.15
N THR A 34 2.46 0.35 8.98
CA THR A 34 2.90 -0.27 7.73
C THR A 34 2.75 0.62 6.49
N ASP A 35 3.57 0.35 5.46
CA ASP A 35 3.58 1.05 4.18
C ASP A 35 3.37 0.02 3.03
N PRO A 36 2.11 -0.36 2.75
CA PRO A 36 1.82 -1.36 1.73
C PRO A 36 2.22 -0.86 0.33
N PRO A 37 2.62 -1.75 -0.60
CA PRO A 37 2.87 -1.38 -1.98
C PRO A 37 1.64 -0.72 -2.61
N TYR A 38 1.85 0.43 -3.24
CA TYR A 38 0.80 1.13 -3.95
C TYR A 38 0.55 0.44 -5.29
N ALA A 39 -0.61 -0.19 -5.49
CA ALA A 39 -0.97 -0.69 -6.81
C ALA A 39 -1.42 0.49 -7.68
N PHE A 40 -0.60 0.85 -8.67
CA PHE A 40 -1.02 1.66 -9.80
C PHE A 40 -1.40 0.71 -10.96
N PRO A 41 -2.48 0.96 -11.70
CA PRO A 41 -2.71 0.28 -12.97
C PRO A 41 -1.46 0.46 -13.85
N GLY A 42 -0.82 -0.63 -14.26
CA GLY A 42 0.41 -0.58 -15.06
C GLY A 42 1.75 -0.79 -14.33
N GLY A 43 1.74 -1.03 -13.02
CA GLY A 43 2.95 -1.27 -12.23
C GLY A 43 3.66 0.01 -11.75
N PHE A 44 4.52 -0.15 -10.76
CA PHE A 44 5.39 0.92 -10.26
C PHE A 44 6.56 1.12 -11.23
N MET A 45 6.78 2.35 -11.71
CA MET A 45 7.78 2.72 -12.74
C MET A 45 7.46 2.30 -14.19
N GLY A 46 6.23 2.55 -14.64
CA GLY A 46 5.97 2.88 -16.05
C GLY A 46 5.66 1.71 -16.99
N LYS A 47 4.40 1.25 -16.99
CA LYS A 47 3.77 0.69 -18.21
C LYS A 47 2.31 1.11 -18.35
N GLY A 48 1.97 1.72 -19.50
CA GLY A 48 0.71 1.51 -20.21
C GLY A 48 -0.59 2.11 -19.70
N TRP A 49 -0.58 3.25 -18.99
CA TRP A 49 -1.84 3.91 -18.59
C TRP A 49 -2.59 4.62 -19.74
N ASP A 50 -1.94 4.82 -20.91
CA ASP A 50 -2.47 5.63 -22.03
C ASP A 50 -2.62 4.83 -23.36
N ASN A 51 -2.47 3.51 -23.35
CA ASN A 51 -2.67 2.73 -24.57
C ASN A 51 -4.17 2.43 -24.77
N PHE A 52 -4.90 3.42 -25.27
CA PHE A 52 -6.15 3.20 -25.98
C PHE A 52 -5.82 2.92 -27.44
N ASP A 53 -5.51 1.66 -27.77
CA ASP A 53 -5.23 1.20 -29.13
C ASP A 53 -6.54 1.04 -29.92
N GLY A 54 -7.08 2.18 -30.33
CA GLY A 54 -8.28 2.24 -31.16
C GLY A 54 -8.18 1.37 -32.43
N ARG A 55 -9.22 0.54 -32.60
CA ARG A 55 -9.57 -0.36 -33.73
C ARG A 55 -9.14 -1.83 -33.62
N GLU A 56 -9.30 -2.42 -32.44
CA GLU A 56 -9.88 -3.77 -32.30
C GLU A 56 -11.29 -3.63 -31.68
N ASP A 57 -12.20 -4.59 -31.90
CA ASP A 57 -13.48 -4.65 -31.14
C ASP A 57 -13.17 -5.05 -29.68
N CYS A 58 -12.52 -4.13 -28.96
CA CYS A 58 -12.12 -4.28 -27.58
C CYS A 58 -13.34 -4.53 -26.68
N GLY A 59 -14.51 -4.02 -27.06
CA GLY A 59 -15.80 -4.32 -26.43
C GLY A 59 -16.11 -5.82 -26.48
N PHE A 60 -15.93 -6.47 -27.64
CA PHE A 60 -16.07 -7.91 -27.73
C PHE A 60 -14.98 -8.69 -26.99
N GLY A 61 -13.74 -8.19 -26.94
CA GLY A 61 -12.66 -8.76 -26.14
C GLY A 61 -12.97 -8.81 -24.64
N TYR A 62 -13.40 -7.69 -24.06
CA TYR A 62 -13.84 -7.64 -22.65
C TYR A 62 -15.14 -8.40 -22.41
N TRP A 63 -16.08 -8.40 -23.37
CA TRP A 63 -17.28 -9.23 -23.30
C TRP A 63 -16.91 -10.72 -23.27
N LEU A 64 -15.98 -11.17 -24.10
CA LEU A 64 -15.52 -12.55 -24.13
C LEU A 64 -14.81 -12.93 -22.82
N ALA A 65 -14.05 -12.03 -22.21
CA ALA A 65 -13.47 -12.25 -20.88
C ALA A 65 -14.57 -12.46 -19.82
N GLY A 66 -15.56 -11.55 -19.75
CA GLY A 66 -16.69 -11.71 -18.83
C GLY A 66 -17.56 -12.95 -19.11
N PHE A 67 -17.76 -13.28 -20.38
CA PHE A 67 -18.46 -14.50 -20.79
C PHE A 67 -17.68 -15.75 -20.37
N THR A 68 -16.36 -15.71 -20.49
CA THR A 68 -15.47 -16.78 -20.04
C THR A 68 -15.48 -16.92 -18.52
N ASP A 69 -15.56 -15.82 -17.75
CA ASP A 69 -15.73 -15.85 -16.30
C ASP A 69 -16.95 -16.72 -15.90
N GLY A 70 -18.07 -16.57 -16.62
CA GLY A 70 -19.28 -17.39 -16.43
C GLY A 70 -19.14 -18.83 -16.97
N GLU A 71 -18.95 -18.97 -18.28
CA GLU A 71 -19.14 -20.23 -19.02
C GLU A 71 -17.85 -20.97 -19.38
N GLY A 72 -16.70 -20.32 -19.17
CA GLY A 72 -15.38 -20.83 -19.54
C GLY A 72 -14.90 -21.99 -18.70
N HIS A 73 -14.15 -22.89 -19.34
CA HIS A 73 -13.53 -24.03 -18.67
C HIS A 73 -12.11 -24.29 -19.17
N PHE A 74 -11.12 -23.98 -18.32
CA PHE A 74 -9.70 -24.26 -18.57
C PHE A 74 -9.33 -25.67 -18.08
N ARG A 75 -8.55 -26.45 -18.83
CA ARG A 75 -8.19 -27.83 -18.46
C ARG A 75 -6.75 -28.15 -18.78
N VAL A 76 -6.16 -28.95 -17.88
CA VAL A 76 -4.98 -29.77 -18.16
C VAL A 76 -5.44 -31.23 -18.11
N GLN A 77 -5.61 -31.84 -19.28
CA GLN A 77 -6.21 -33.17 -19.41
C GLN A 77 -5.16 -34.25 -19.65
N ARG A 78 -5.27 -35.37 -18.92
CA ARG A 78 -4.48 -36.59 -19.16
C ARG A 78 -5.18 -37.46 -20.21
N HIS A 79 -4.42 -37.90 -21.22
CA HIS A 79 -4.84 -38.86 -22.23
C HIS A 79 -4.47 -40.30 -21.84
N GLU A 80 -5.16 -41.28 -22.44
CA GLU A 80 -5.03 -42.73 -22.16
C GLU A 80 -3.58 -43.26 -22.20
N ARG A 81 -2.70 -42.67 -23.04
CA ARG A 81 -1.28 -43.05 -23.14
C ARG A 81 -0.35 -42.30 -22.16
N GLY A 82 -0.91 -41.65 -21.14
CA GLY A 82 -0.15 -40.94 -20.10
C GLY A 82 0.39 -39.56 -20.51
N THR A 83 -0.09 -39.00 -21.61
CA THR A 83 0.30 -37.66 -22.10
C THR A 83 -0.66 -36.58 -21.62
N HIS A 84 -0.19 -35.34 -21.41
CA HIS A 84 -1.06 -34.22 -21.03
C HIS A 84 -1.20 -33.18 -22.16
N VAL A 85 -2.40 -32.59 -22.26
CA VAL A 85 -2.74 -31.49 -23.17
C VAL A 85 -3.46 -30.37 -22.41
N CYS A 86 -3.20 -29.12 -22.79
CA CYS A 86 -3.95 -27.97 -22.32
C CYS A 86 -5.14 -27.73 -23.25
N ALA A 87 -6.32 -27.50 -22.69
CA ALA A 87 -7.52 -27.20 -23.48
C ALA A 87 -8.39 -26.14 -22.80
N PHE A 88 -9.08 -25.35 -23.62
CA PHE A 88 -10.10 -24.39 -23.22
C PHE A 88 -11.44 -24.75 -23.87
N GLN A 89 -12.53 -24.61 -23.12
CA GLN A 89 -13.88 -24.85 -23.64
C GLN A 89 -14.88 -23.79 -23.20
N LEU A 90 -15.84 -23.53 -24.09
CA LEU A 90 -17.11 -22.87 -23.80
C LEU A 90 -18.23 -23.80 -24.23
N LYS A 91 -19.20 -24.06 -23.35
CA LYS A 91 -20.27 -25.03 -23.58
C LYS A 91 -21.62 -24.38 -23.35
N LEU A 92 -22.42 -24.27 -24.41
CA LEU A 92 -23.76 -23.69 -24.37
C LEU A 92 -24.81 -24.69 -24.87
N ARG A 93 -26.09 -24.36 -24.69
CA ARG A 93 -27.17 -25.10 -25.35
C ARG A 93 -27.09 -24.91 -26.87
N ARG A 94 -27.56 -25.89 -27.63
CA ARG A 94 -27.40 -25.91 -29.10
C ARG A 94 -28.14 -24.75 -29.78
N ASP A 95 -29.23 -24.27 -29.19
CA ASP A 95 -29.97 -23.08 -29.65
C ASP A 95 -29.19 -21.76 -29.45
N ASP A 96 -28.17 -21.74 -28.59
CA ASP A 96 -27.24 -20.60 -28.41
C ASP A 96 -25.95 -20.72 -29.24
N ARG A 97 -25.85 -21.71 -30.14
CA ARG A 97 -24.65 -22.01 -30.94
C ARG A 97 -24.08 -20.79 -31.68
N ALA A 98 -24.94 -19.88 -32.14
CA ALA A 98 -24.53 -18.68 -32.86
C ALA A 98 -23.56 -17.79 -32.06
N ALA A 99 -23.66 -17.80 -30.72
CA ALA A 99 -22.71 -17.09 -29.85
C ALA A 99 -21.31 -17.70 -29.94
N LEU A 100 -21.21 -19.04 -29.91
CA LEU A 100 -19.93 -19.75 -30.06
C LEU A 100 -19.31 -19.52 -31.44
N GLU A 101 -20.11 -19.47 -32.50
CA GLU A 101 -19.64 -19.16 -33.86
C GLU A 101 -19.09 -17.73 -33.96
N ARG A 102 -19.71 -16.78 -33.27
CA ARG A 102 -19.20 -15.40 -33.18
C ARG A 102 -17.85 -15.36 -32.44
N ILE A 103 -17.71 -16.11 -31.35
CA ILE A 103 -16.45 -16.23 -30.61
C ILE A 103 -15.36 -16.85 -31.49
N MET A 104 -15.64 -17.97 -32.15
CA MET A 104 -14.69 -18.64 -33.04
C MET A 104 -14.23 -17.73 -34.18
N ARG A 105 -15.15 -16.94 -34.78
CA ARG A 105 -14.80 -15.95 -35.82
C ARG A 105 -13.91 -14.83 -35.27
N PHE A 106 -14.17 -14.37 -34.06
CA PHE A 106 -13.37 -13.31 -33.43
C PHE A 106 -11.96 -13.79 -33.07
N VAL A 107 -11.84 -14.94 -32.41
CA VAL A 107 -10.52 -15.46 -32.01
C VAL A 107 -9.74 -16.01 -33.21
N GLY A 108 -10.41 -16.50 -34.24
CA GLY A 108 -9.80 -16.96 -35.49
C GLY A 108 -9.22 -18.39 -35.43
N TYR A 109 -9.48 -19.13 -34.35
CA TYR A 109 -9.01 -20.50 -34.14
C TYR A 109 -9.96 -21.29 -33.23
N GLY A 110 -9.67 -22.58 -33.05
CA GLY A 110 -10.53 -23.52 -32.33
C GLY A 110 -11.57 -24.17 -33.23
N SER A 111 -12.46 -24.95 -32.63
CA SER A 111 -13.47 -25.72 -33.34
C SER A 111 -14.75 -25.82 -32.52
N ILE A 112 -15.90 -25.98 -33.19
CA ILE A 112 -17.20 -26.17 -32.55
C ILE A 112 -17.75 -27.54 -32.92
N HIS A 113 -18.17 -28.31 -31.92
CA HIS A 113 -18.82 -29.60 -32.10
C HIS A 113 -20.15 -29.64 -31.35
N ASP A 114 -21.10 -30.40 -31.87
CA ASP A 114 -22.40 -30.59 -31.23
C ASP A 114 -22.43 -31.89 -30.42
N LEU A 115 -23.07 -31.84 -29.27
CA LEU A 115 -23.35 -32.98 -28.40
C LEU A 115 -24.86 -33.19 -28.34
N ASP A 116 -25.30 -34.42 -28.58
CA ASP A 116 -26.70 -34.80 -28.43
C ASP A 116 -27.09 -34.88 -26.96
N GLY A 117 -28.37 -34.63 -26.67
CA GLY A 117 -28.89 -34.75 -25.31
C GLY A 117 -28.98 -36.21 -24.87
N ASP A 118 -28.68 -36.47 -23.61
CA ASP A 118 -28.62 -37.81 -23.02
C ASP A 118 -29.79 -38.10 -22.05
N GLY A 119 -30.89 -37.36 -22.21
CA GLY A 119 -32.09 -37.45 -21.36
C GLY A 119 -32.00 -36.62 -20.08
N ALA A 120 -30.80 -36.41 -19.51
CA ALA A 120 -30.56 -35.51 -18.39
C ALA A 120 -30.18 -34.09 -18.85
N SER A 121 -29.47 -34.00 -19.98
CA SER A 121 -29.04 -32.73 -20.59
C SER A 121 -29.76 -32.48 -21.92
N LYS A 122 -30.04 -31.20 -22.20
CA LYS A 122 -30.49 -30.77 -23.53
C LYS A 122 -29.32 -30.81 -24.52
N PRO A 123 -29.56 -30.91 -25.83
CA PRO A 123 -28.50 -30.82 -26.83
C PRO A 123 -27.65 -29.55 -26.65
N GLN A 124 -26.34 -29.69 -26.81
CA GLN A 124 -25.36 -28.64 -26.52
C GLN A 124 -24.39 -28.46 -27.69
N SER A 125 -23.76 -27.30 -27.74
CA SER A 125 -22.63 -27.00 -28.64
C SER A 125 -21.43 -26.62 -27.79
N VAL A 126 -20.24 -27.07 -28.20
CA VAL A 126 -18.99 -26.85 -27.46
C VAL A 126 -17.96 -26.24 -28.38
N PHE A 127 -17.50 -25.03 -28.04
CA PHE A 127 -16.30 -24.44 -28.63
C PHE A 127 -15.07 -24.97 -27.86
N VAL A 128 -14.06 -25.44 -28.59
CA VAL A 128 -12.87 -26.08 -28.02
C VAL A 128 -11.60 -25.55 -28.70
N VAL A 129 -10.61 -25.21 -27.89
CA VAL A 129 -9.22 -24.96 -28.28
C VAL A 129 -8.33 -25.94 -27.54
N GLN A 130 -7.49 -26.70 -28.25
CA GLN A 130 -6.71 -27.80 -27.67
C GLN A 130 -5.34 -28.02 -28.34
N ASP A 131 -4.96 -27.15 -29.27
CA ASP A 131 -3.65 -27.10 -29.90
C ASP A 131 -2.77 -26.01 -29.27
N LYS A 132 -1.45 -26.14 -29.40
CA LYS A 132 -0.47 -25.23 -28.77
C LYS A 132 -0.66 -23.78 -29.20
N GLU A 133 -0.78 -23.54 -30.51
CA GLU A 133 -0.89 -22.20 -31.09
C GLU A 133 -2.18 -21.50 -30.65
N GLY A 134 -3.31 -22.20 -30.68
CA GLY A 134 -4.58 -21.69 -30.18
C GLY A 134 -4.55 -21.39 -28.68
N CYS A 135 -3.91 -22.24 -27.88
CA CYS A 135 -3.80 -21.99 -26.44
C CYS A 135 -2.90 -20.78 -26.13
N ASP A 136 -1.77 -20.64 -26.83
CA ASP A 136 -0.87 -19.48 -26.69
C ASP A 136 -1.58 -18.16 -27.05
N ARG A 137 -2.37 -18.18 -28.14
CA ARG A 137 -3.18 -17.02 -28.51
C ARG A 137 -4.27 -16.71 -27.49
N LEU A 138 -4.86 -17.69 -26.80
CA LEU A 138 -5.79 -17.44 -25.69
C LEU A 138 -5.09 -16.85 -24.48
N VAL A 139 -3.87 -17.31 -24.16
CA VAL A 139 -3.05 -16.71 -23.09
C VAL A 139 -2.80 -15.24 -23.39
N SER A 140 -2.38 -14.93 -24.62
CA SER A 140 -2.18 -13.56 -25.07
C SER A 140 -3.48 -12.74 -25.01
N LEU A 141 -4.60 -13.30 -25.47
CA LEU A 141 -5.91 -12.64 -25.47
C LEU A 141 -6.38 -12.29 -24.05
N PHE A 142 -6.38 -13.24 -23.11
CA PHE A 142 -6.85 -13.01 -21.75
C PHE A 142 -5.83 -12.27 -20.87
N ARG A 143 -4.56 -12.16 -21.30
CA ARG A 143 -3.63 -11.16 -20.72
C ARG A 143 -3.94 -9.75 -21.20
N LYS A 144 -4.33 -9.59 -22.47
CA LYS A 144 -4.78 -8.31 -23.03
C LYS A 144 -6.14 -7.88 -22.45
N TYR A 145 -7.08 -8.82 -22.32
CA TYR A 145 -8.44 -8.61 -21.79
C TYR A 145 -8.66 -9.50 -20.56
N PRO A 146 -8.26 -9.04 -19.36
CA PRO A 146 -8.19 -9.87 -18.17
C PRO A 146 -9.56 -10.31 -17.64
N LEU A 147 -9.64 -11.59 -17.27
CA LEU A 147 -10.72 -12.15 -16.46
C LEU A 147 -10.81 -11.42 -15.11
N THR A 148 -12.04 -11.30 -14.61
CA THR A 148 -12.37 -10.47 -13.45
C THR A 148 -12.94 -11.26 -12.29
N ALA A 149 -13.57 -12.40 -12.56
CA ALA A 149 -14.08 -13.28 -11.53
C ALA A 149 -12.98 -14.24 -11.02
N LYS A 150 -13.37 -15.11 -10.10
CA LYS A 150 -12.52 -16.17 -9.54
C LYS A 150 -11.82 -17.03 -10.61
N LYS A 151 -12.42 -17.13 -11.80
CA LYS A 151 -11.88 -17.88 -12.94
C LYS A 151 -10.59 -17.30 -13.52
N SER A 152 -10.22 -16.07 -13.17
CA SER A 152 -8.88 -15.55 -13.41
C SER A 152 -7.78 -16.42 -12.78
N LEU A 153 -8.03 -17.04 -11.63
CA LEU A 153 -7.08 -17.96 -11.00
C LEU A 153 -6.92 -19.27 -11.79
N ASP A 154 -8.01 -19.81 -12.34
CA ASP A 154 -7.96 -20.94 -13.27
C ASP A 154 -7.11 -20.61 -14.48
N PHE A 155 -7.30 -19.40 -15.03
CA PHE A 155 -6.55 -18.93 -16.19
C PHE A 155 -5.05 -18.81 -15.92
N GLU A 156 -4.62 -18.20 -14.82
CA GLU A 156 -3.18 -18.04 -14.54
C GLU A 156 -2.46 -19.39 -14.40
N ILE A 157 -3.07 -20.36 -13.71
CA ILE A 157 -2.49 -21.72 -13.58
C ILE A 157 -2.50 -22.44 -14.92
N TRP A 158 -3.54 -22.26 -15.72
CA TRP A 158 -3.62 -22.84 -17.05
C TRP A 158 -2.63 -22.20 -18.03
N ALA A 159 -2.42 -20.88 -17.95
CA ALA A 159 -1.44 -20.14 -18.74
C ALA A 159 -0.02 -20.60 -18.42
N GLU A 160 0.32 -20.77 -17.13
CA GLU A 160 1.58 -21.39 -16.69
C GLU A 160 1.77 -22.77 -17.35
N ALA A 161 0.71 -23.59 -17.37
CA ALA A 161 0.75 -24.90 -18.01
C ALA A 161 0.92 -24.83 -19.54
N VAL A 162 0.34 -23.82 -20.20
CA VAL A 162 0.49 -23.59 -21.65
C VAL A 162 1.90 -23.13 -21.98
N GLU A 163 2.47 -22.20 -21.22
CA GLU A 163 3.84 -21.72 -21.39
C GLU A 163 4.85 -22.87 -21.23
N GLU A 164 4.72 -23.66 -20.16
CA GLU A 164 5.55 -24.86 -19.96
C GLU A 164 5.36 -25.90 -21.09
N TRP A 165 4.20 -25.93 -21.73
CA TRP A 165 3.92 -26.82 -22.87
C TRP A 165 4.58 -26.34 -24.16
N LEU A 166 4.65 -25.03 -24.38
CA LEU A 166 5.26 -24.42 -25.57
C LEU A 166 6.77 -24.68 -25.61
N ASP A 167 7.45 -24.61 -24.47
CA ASP A 167 8.89 -24.82 -24.33
C ASP A 167 9.39 -26.25 -24.65
N ARG A 168 8.48 -27.21 -24.95
CA ARG A 168 8.84 -28.62 -25.19
C ARG A 168 9.09 -28.92 -26.69
N PRO A 169 10.28 -29.44 -27.06
CA PRO A 169 10.77 -29.46 -28.45
C PRO A 169 10.20 -30.53 -29.39
N ARG A 170 9.35 -31.48 -28.94
CA ARG A 170 8.69 -32.46 -29.84
C ARG A 170 7.26 -32.83 -29.43
N GLY A 171 6.31 -32.58 -30.34
CA GLY A 171 4.91 -33.03 -30.27
C GLY A 171 3.97 -32.16 -29.43
N ASN A 172 2.67 -32.18 -29.76
CA ASN A 172 1.60 -31.51 -28.99
C ASN A 172 1.30 -32.21 -27.65
N ARG A 173 2.30 -32.75 -26.94
CA ARG A 173 2.07 -33.60 -25.76
C ARG A 173 3.19 -33.49 -24.74
N TRP A 174 2.84 -33.45 -23.45
CA TRP A 174 3.76 -33.67 -22.34
C TRP A 174 4.07 -35.18 -22.26
N THR A 175 5.35 -35.57 -22.24
CA THR A 175 5.76 -36.98 -22.30
C THR A 175 6.90 -37.26 -21.32
N GLY A 176 6.84 -38.39 -20.61
CA GLY A 176 7.85 -38.78 -19.62
C GLY A 176 7.43 -38.54 -18.17
N THR A 177 8.10 -39.23 -17.24
CA THR A 177 7.70 -39.31 -15.82
C THR A 177 7.74 -37.95 -15.10
N ALA A 178 8.77 -37.13 -15.35
CA ALA A 178 8.90 -35.81 -14.73
C ALA A 178 7.78 -34.84 -15.17
N ASP A 179 7.46 -34.85 -16.46
CA ASP A 179 6.37 -34.05 -17.02
C ASP A 179 5.00 -34.54 -16.51
N GLN A 180 4.82 -35.85 -16.29
CA GLN A 180 3.60 -36.39 -15.69
C GLN A 180 3.40 -35.93 -14.24
N THR A 181 4.46 -35.90 -13.43
CA THR A 181 4.39 -35.39 -12.05
C THR A 181 4.02 -33.90 -12.04
N ARG A 182 4.64 -33.09 -12.91
CA ARG A 182 4.38 -31.66 -12.98
C ARG A 182 2.96 -31.34 -13.46
N ALA A 183 2.48 -32.02 -14.50
CA ALA A 183 1.11 -31.85 -14.99
C ALA A 183 0.07 -32.25 -13.93
N ALA A 184 0.34 -33.30 -13.15
CA ALA A 184 -0.53 -33.71 -12.04
C ALA A 184 -0.57 -32.63 -10.93
N VAL A 185 0.54 -31.97 -10.62
CA VAL A 185 0.59 -30.84 -9.68
C VAL A 185 -0.22 -29.65 -10.19
N LEU A 186 -0.07 -29.28 -11.46
CA LEU A 186 -0.83 -28.17 -12.07
C LEU A 186 -2.33 -28.46 -12.09
N LYS A 187 -2.72 -29.71 -12.43
CA LYS A 187 -4.10 -30.17 -12.34
C LYS A 187 -4.64 -30.08 -10.90
N ALA A 188 -3.88 -30.53 -9.91
CA ALA A 188 -4.30 -30.46 -8.51
C ALA A 188 -4.46 -29.01 -8.03
N ARG A 189 -3.59 -28.08 -8.46
CA ARG A 189 -3.71 -26.64 -8.20
C ARG A 189 -4.99 -26.06 -8.83
N LEU A 190 -5.32 -26.44 -10.07
CA LEU A 190 -6.58 -26.05 -10.72
C LEU A 190 -7.80 -26.55 -9.94
N GLU A 191 -7.76 -27.78 -9.46
CA GLU A 191 -8.86 -28.35 -8.65
C GLU A 191 -8.99 -27.67 -7.28
N ASP A 192 -7.88 -27.29 -6.65
CA ASP A 192 -7.89 -26.61 -5.35
C ASP A 192 -8.46 -25.19 -5.45
N VAL A 193 -8.06 -24.39 -6.44
CA VAL A 193 -8.64 -23.04 -6.63
C VAL A 193 -10.13 -23.09 -6.94
N ARG A 194 -10.63 -24.17 -7.55
CA ARG A 194 -12.07 -24.36 -7.85
C ARG A 194 -12.94 -24.66 -6.64
N ARG A 195 -12.36 -25.04 -5.51
CA ARG A 195 -13.13 -25.28 -4.27
C ARG A 195 -13.96 -24.05 -3.95
N TYR A 196 -15.24 -24.24 -3.61
CA TYR A 196 -16.13 -23.12 -3.30
C TYR A 196 -15.55 -22.33 -2.12
N THR A 197 -15.15 -21.09 -2.39
CA THR A 197 -14.64 -20.15 -1.40
C THR A 197 -15.19 -18.79 -1.79
N ASP A 198 -15.74 -18.07 -0.83
CA ASP A 198 -16.13 -16.68 -1.04
C ASP A 198 -14.86 -15.89 -1.39
N VAL A 199 -14.73 -15.49 -2.65
CA VAL A 199 -13.73 -14.50 -3.06
C VAL A 199 -14.43 -13.16 -2.99
N PRO A 200 -14.10 -12.30 -2.02
CA PRO A 200 -14.71 -10.99 -1.95
C PRO A 200 -14.23 -10.17 -3.15
N TRP A 201 -15.18 -9.62 -3.91
CA TRP A 201 -14.91 -8.74 -5.04
C TRP A 201 -15.62 -7.40 -4.84
N SER A 202 -14.83 -6.35 -4.71
CA SER A 202 -15.30 -4.97 -4.52
C SER A 202 -15.40 -4.20 -5.84
N GLY A 203 -15.18 -4.86 -6.98
CA GLY A 203 -14.98 -4.19 -8.26
C GLY A 203 -13.56 -3.64 -8.47
N HIS A 204 -12.61 -3.86 -7.56
CA HIS A 204 -11.26 -3.29 -7.66
C HIS A 204 -10.18 -4.18 -7.04
N LYS A 205 -9.31 -4.75 -7.89
CA LYS A 205 -8.27 -5.73 -7.48
C LYS A 205 -7.37 -5.25 -6.33
N PHE A 206 -6.99 -3.98 -6.30
CA PHE A 206 -6.18 -3.45 -5.20
C PHE A 206 -6.95 -3.37 -3.88
N GLN A 207 -8.25 -3.02 -3.90
CA GLN A 207 -9.06 -2.96 -2.68
C GLN A 207 -9.27 -4.37 -2.14
N ASP A 208 -9.56 -5.33 -3.02
CA ASP A 208 -9.70 -6.75 -2.67
C ASP A 208 -8.39 -7.30 -2.08
N TRP A 209 -7.24 -6.99 -2.70
CA TRP A 209 -5.94 -7.36 -2.16
C TRP A 209 -5.67 -6.70 -0.80
N CYS A 210 -6.02 -5.41 -0.65
CA CYS A 210 -5.94 -4.71 0.63
C CYS A 210 -6.77 -5.40 1.73
N ARG A 211 -7.98 -5.81 1.38
CA ARG A 211 -8.88 -6.54 2.29
C ARG A 211 -8.27 -7.87 2.74
N LEU A 212 -7.58 -8.60 1.87
CA LEU A 212 -7.01 -9.91 2.22
C LEU A 212 -5.95 -9.82 3.32
N TRP A 213 -4.94 -8.97 3.14
CA TRP A 213 -3.92 -8.81 4.19
C TRP A 213 -4.50 -8.09 5.42
N ALA A 214 -5.42 -7.13 5.24
CA ALA A 214 -6.07 -6.46 6.36
C ALA A 214 -6.90 -7.43 7.20
N LYS A 215 -7.54 -8.44 6.61
CA LYS A 215 -8.30 -9.47 7.34
C LYS A 215 -7.41 -10.33 8.23
N GLU A 216 -6.21 -10.68 7.76
CA GLU A 216 -5.24 -11.37 8.61
C GLU A 216 -4.67 -10.46 9.70
N CYS A 217 -4.39 -9.19 9.37
CA CYS A 217 -4.07 -8.15 10.35
C CYS A 217 -5.16 -8.01 11.43
N TYR A 218 -6.43 -8.03 11.06
CA TYR A 218 -7.56 -7.99 11.98
C TYR A 218 -7.54 -9.17 12.96
N ARG A 219 -7.22 -10.37 12.46
CA ARG A 219 -7.15 -11.60 13.28
C ARG A 219 -6.03 -11.51 14.32
N VAL A 220 -4.84 -11.07 13.92
CA VAL A 220 -3.66 -11.04 14.81
C VAL A 220 -3.63 -9.84 15.75
N LEU A 221 -4.37 -8.76 15.44
CA LEU A 221 -4.43 -7.56 16.29
C LEU A 221 -5.35 -7.78 17.49
N LYS A 222 -4.95 -7.32 18.68
CA LYS A 222 -5.80 -7.33 19.87
C LYS A 222 -7.04 -6.42 19.73
N PRO A 223 -8.14 -6.68 20.46
CA PRO A 223 -9.31 -5.80 20.49
C PRO A 223 -8.91 -4.34 20.80
N GLY A 224 -9.40 -3.37 20.04
CA GLY A 224 -9.01 -1.96 20.18
C GLY A 224 -7.59 -1.60 19.71
N GLY A 225 -6.80 -2.55 19.23
CA GLY A 225 -5.52 -2.24 18.60
C GLY A 225 -5.71 -1.36 17.36
N HIS A 226 -4.74 -0.51 17.06
CA HIS A 226 -4.78 0.37 15.89
C HIS A 226 -3.95 -0.16 14.73
N LEU A 227 -4.40 0.15 13.53
CA LEU A 227 -3.69 -0.08 12.27
C LEU A 227 -3.46 1.28 11.61
N LEU A 228 -2.20 1.59 11.35
CA LEU A 228 -1.74 2.74 10.59
C LEU A 228 -1.18 2.25 9.25
N ALA A 229 -1.78 2.65 8.13
CA ALA A 229 -1.34 2.24 6.80
C ALA A 229 -1.15 3.45 5.88
N PHE A 230 0.07 3.64 5.37
CA PHE A 230 0.34 4.65 4.35
C PHE A 230 -0.36 4.29 3.04
N GLY A 231 -0.89 5.30 2.36
CA GLY A 231 -1.48 5.18 1.04
C GLY A 231 -0.89 6.19 0.08
N SER A 232 -0.96 5.89 -1.21
CA SER A 232 -0.74 6.93 -2.22
C SER A 232 -1.95 7.87 -2.26
N PRO A 233 -1.77 9.17 -2.60
CA PRO A 233 -2.91 10.08 -2.78
C PRO A 233 -3.98 9.56 -3.76
N ARG A 234 -3.57 8.81 -4.79
CA ARG A 234 -4.48 8.24 -5.80
C ARG A 234 -5.20 6.98 -5.33
N GLY A 235 -4.50 6.11 -4.58
CA GLY A 235 -5.01 4.80 -4.15
C GLY A 235 -5.61 4.77 -2.73
N TYR A 236 -5.49 5.85 -1.96
CA TYR A 236 -5.87 5.91 -0.55
C TYR A 236 -7.30 5.45 -0.28
N HIS A 237 -8.26 5.88 -1.10
CA HIS A 237 -9.67 5.52 -0.93
C HIS A 237 -9.90 4.00 -1.04
N ARG A 238 -9.18 3.31 -1.93
CA ARG A 238 -9.26 1.84 -2.10
C ARG A 238 -8.57 1.09 -0.96
N LEU A 239 -7.45 1.60 -0.48
CA LEU A 239 -6.77 1.09 0.71
C LEU A 239 -7.69 1.19 1.94
N SER A 240 -8.26 2.37 2.18
CA SER A 240 -9.16 2.64 3.30
C SER A 240 -10.40 1.75 3.24
N ALA A 241 -11.04 1.64 2.06
CA ALA A 241 -12.19 0.77 1.88
C ALA A 241 -11.84 -0.71 2.10
N GLY A 242 -10.69 -1.19 1.61
CA GLY A 242 -10.25 -2.56 1.84
C GLY A 242 -10.01 -2.88 3.32
N ILE A 243 -9.46 -1.93 4.08
CA ILE A 243 -9.27 -2.05 5.53
C ILE A 243 -10.61 -2.04 6.27
N GLU A 244 -11.54 -1.19 5.86
CA GLU A 244 -12.92 -1.16 6.41
C GLU A 244 -13.66 -2.47 6.12
N ASP A 245 -13.61 -2.96 4.87
CA ASP A 245 -14.20 -4.24 4.43
C ASP A 245 -13.61 -5.47 5.14
N ALA A 246 -12.41 -5.33 5.73
CA ALA A 246 -11.80 -6.36 6.58
C ALA A 246 -12.35 -6.39 8.01
N GLY A 247 -13.13 -5.37 8.41
CA GLY A 247 -13.83 -5.28 9.69
C GLY A 247 -13.32 -4.20 10.65
N PHE A 248 -12.39 -3.34 10.22
CA PHE A 248 -11.89 -2.25 11.05
C PHE A 248 -12.84 -1.05 11.06
N GLU A 249 -12.82 -0.28 12.17
CA GLU A 249 -13.38 1.08 12.22
C GLU A 249 -12.35 2.07 11.68
N ILE A 250 -12.70 2.86 10.65
CA ILE A 250 -11.89 4.02 10.27
C ILE A 250 -12.12 5.13 11.29
N ARG A 251 -11.03 5.62 11.91
CA ARG A 251 -11.07 6.58 13.02
C ARG A 251 -10.69 7.98 12.58
N ASP A 252 -9.65 8.08 11.76
CA ASP A 252 -9.06 9.35 11.33
C ASP A 252 -8.17 9.10 10.10
N GLN A 253 -7.59 10.18 9.59
CA GLN A 253 -6.57 10.18 8.56
C GLN A 253 -5.43 11.10 9.00
N ILE A 254 -4.20 10.58 9.08
CA ILE A 254 -3.01 11.41 9.29
C ILE A 254 -2.43 11.79 7.93
N MET A 255 -2.12 13.06 7.71
CA MET A 255 -1.45 13.52 6.50
C MET A 255 0.03 13.77 6.76
N TRP A 256 0.92 13.07 6.05
CA TRP A 256 2.34 13.41 6.02
C TRP A 256 2.67 14.27 4.79
N VAL A 257 3.06 15.52 5.01
CA VAL A 257 3.33 16.53 3.95
C VAL A 257 4.84 16.69 3.76
N PHE A 258 5.28 16.75 2.50
CA PHE A 258 6.71 16.84 2.12
C PHE A 258 6.94 17.62 0.82
N GLY A 259 8.09 18.27 0.69
CA GLY A 259 8.44 19.10 -0.48
C GLY A 259 9.11 18.34 -1.64
N SER A 260 9.67 17.16 -1.36
CA SER A 260 10.64 16.48 -2.25
C SER A 260 10.05 15.54 -3.30
N GLY A 261 8.75 15.60 -3.61
CA GLY A 261 8.14 14.74 -4.63
C GLY A 261 8.68 15.01 -6.05
N PHE A 262 8.75 13.98 -6.90
CA PHE A 262 8.98 14.15 -8.33
C PHE A 262 7.64 14.14 -9.08
N PRO A 263 7.42 15.04 -10.06
CA PRO A 263 6.26 14.96 -10.93
C PRO A 263 6.21 13.60 -11.63
N LYS A 264 5.04 12.95 -11.60
CA LYS A 264 4.77 11.70 -12.32
C LYS A 264 3.75 11.95 -13.43
N SER A 265 4.01 12.99 -14.22
CA SER A 265 3.18 13.47 -15.32
C SER A 265 3.86 13.14 -16.65
N HIS A 266 3.10 12.63 -17.60
CA HIS A 266 3.44 12.71 -19.02
C HIS A 266 2.99 14.07 -19.53
N ASN A 267 3.92 14.85 -20.09
CA ASN A 267 3.65 16.20 -20.59
C ASN A 267 3.52 16.14 -22.12
N LEU A 268 2.55 16.88 -22.65
CA LEU A 268 2.23 16.90 -24.07
C LEU A 268 3.05 17.97 -24.81
N GLU A 269 3.24 17.78 -26.12
CA GLU A 269 4.01 18.63 -27.01
C GLU A 269 3.12 19.33 -28.06
N GLY A 270 3.69 20.26 -28.84
CA GLY A 270 3.01 20.96 -29.93
C GLY A 270 1.94 21.93 -29.42
N ASP A 271 0.74 21.89 -30.03
CA ASP A 271 -0.40 22.75 -29.64
C ASP A 271 -0.85 22.56 -28.18
N TRP A 272 -0.42 21.46 -27.54
CA TRP A 272 -0.72 21.12 -26.15
C TRP A 272 0.47 21.34 -25.21
N GLU A 273 1.48 22.11 -25.63
CA GLU A 273 2.59 22.49 -24.77
C GLU A 273 2.07 23.17 -23.47
N GLY A 274 2.62 22.75 -22.34
CA GLY A 274 2.17 23.18 -21.00
C GLY A 274 1.07 22.32 -20.38
N TRP A 275 0.51 21.34 -21.10
CA TRP A 275 -0.47 20.39 -20.56
C TRP A 275 0.22 19.13 -20.04
N GLY A 276 -0.18 18.71 -18.83
CA GLY A 276 0.32 17.51 -18.16
C GLY A 276 -0.81 16.66 -17.59
N THR A 277 -0.51 15.40 -17.31
CA THR A 277 -1.49 14.37 -16.95
C THR A 277 -1.55 14.07 -15.44
N ALA A 278 -0.66 14.65 -14.63
CA ALA A 278 -0.66 14.44 -13.19
C ALA A 278 -0.07 15.59 -12.36
N LEU A 279 -0.53 15.69 -11.12
CA LEU A 279 0.07 16.55 -10.10
C LEU A 279 1.32 15.90 -9.50
N LYS A 280 2.29 16.72 -9.09
CA LYS A 280 3.41 16.29 -8.24
C LYS A 280 2.87 15.90 -6.86
N PRO A 281 3.10 14.66 -6.37
CA PRO A 281 2.74 14.29 -5.01
C PRO A 281 3.52 15.15 -4.00
N ALA A 282 2.81 15.72 -3.02
CA ALA A 282 3.39 16.52 -1.93
C ALA A 282 2.89 16.05 -0.55
N HIS A 283 2.18 14.93 -0.51
CA HIS A 283 1.72 14.32 0.72
C HIS A 283 1.51 12.81 0.55
N GLU A 284 1.52 12.09 1.67
CA GLU A 284 1.09 10.70 1.81
C GLU A 284 0.03 10.62 2.91
N PRO A 285 -1.22 10.23 2.59
CA PRO A 285 -2.24 9.99 3.60
C PRO A 285 -2.01 8.64 4.30
N ILE A 286 -2.30 8.60 5.59
CA ILE A 286 -2.18 7.42 6.46
C ILE A 286 -3.56 7.12 7.03
N VAL A 287 -4.07 5.92 6.74
CA VAL A 287 -5.31 5.43 7.32
C VAL A 287 -5.09 5.22 8.81
N VAL A 288 -5.95 5.80 9.66
CA VAL A 288 -5.99 5.46 11.10
C VAL A 288 -7.21 4.59 11.35
N ALA A 289 -6.99 3.29 11.47
CA ALA A 289 -8.04 2.31 11.69
C ALA A 289 -7.90 1.66 13.08
N ARG A 290 -9.00 1.13 13.62
CA ARG A 290 -9.00 0.45 14.92
C ARG A 290 -9.86 -0.81 14.87
N LYS A 291 -9.37 -1.89 15.46
CA LYS A 291 -10.17 -3.11 15.64
C LYS A 291 -11.32 -2.83 16.62
N PRO A 292 -12.60 -3.08 16.25
CA PRO A 292 -13.73 -2.92 17.16
C PRO A 292 -13.57 -3.74 18.45
N PHE A 293 -14.22 -3.29 19.51
CA PHE A 293 -14.25 -3.98 20.81
C PHE A 293 -15.58 -3.71 21.54
N ARG A 294 -15.85 -4.49 22.58
CA ARG A 294 -17.06 -4.34 23.42
C ARG A 294 -16.75 -3.50 24.66
N GLY A 295 -17.72 -2.71 25.10
CA GLY A 295 -17.59 -1.85 26.29
C GLY A 295 -16.94 -0.50 25.98
N THR A 296 -16.41 0.17 27.01
CA THR A 296 -15.77 1.48 26.87
C THR A 296 -14.29 1.37 26.51
N VAL A 297 -13.71 2.44 25.94
CA VAL A 297 -12.26 2.51 25.66
C VAL A 297 -11.44 2.22 26.93
N ALA A 298 -11.85 2.80 28.07
CA ALA A 298 -11.14 2.61 29.34
C ALA A 298 -11.14 1.14 29.78
N GLN A 299 -12.28 0.46 29.68
CA GLN A 299 -12.38 -0.98 29.98
C GLN A 299 -11.47 -1.81 29.05
N ASN A 300 -11.47 -1.52 27.75
CA ASN A 300 -10.62 -2.23 26.78
C ASN A 300 -9.13 -2.01 27.06
N VAL A 301 -8.73 -0.78 27.41
CA VAL A 301 -7.33 -0.48 27.77
C VAL A 301 -6.91 -1.26 29.01
N LEU A 302 -7.76 -1.36 30.03
CA LEU A 302 -7.46 -2.16 31.24
C LEU A 302 -7.35 -3.65 30.93
N ALA A 303 -8.15 -4.17 30.00
CA ALA A 303 -8.17 -5.59 29.64
C ALA A 303 -7.05 -6.00 28.67
N HIS A 304 -6.76 -5.16 27.68
CA HIS A 304 -5.90 -5.52 26.54
C HIS A 304 -4.68 -4.61 26.36
N GLY A 305 -4.63 -3.46 27.05
CA GLY A 305 -3.60 -2.43 26.86
C GLY A 305 -3.80 -1.54 25.62
N THR A 306 -4.81 -1.83 24.81
CA THR A 306 -5.07 -1.21 23.49
C THR A 306 -6.37 -0.40 23.50
N GLY A 307 -6.58 0.47 22.51
CA GLY A 307 -7.85 1.23 22.32
C GLY A 307 -7.72 2.75 22.39
N ALA A 308 -6.67 3.27 23.05
CA ALA A 308 -6.39 4.69 23.19
C ALA A 308 -5.13 5.11 22.42
N LEU A 309 -5.01 6.42 22.13
CA LEU A 309 -3.80 7.02 21.56
C LEU A 309 -2.91 7.60 22.68
N LYS A 310 -1.58 7.51 22.52
CA LYS A 310 -0.59 8.01 23.48
C LYS A 310 -0.35 9.52 23.29
N ILE A 311 -1.38 10.31 23.56
CA ILE A 311 -1.39 11.77 23.36
C ILE A 311 -0.20 12.46 24.04
N GLU A 312 0.00 12.21 25.33
CA GLU A 312 1.08 12.84 26.11
C GLU A 312 2.48 12.58 25.51
N GLY A 313 2.72 11.36 25.01
CA GLY A 313 4.02 11.01 24.40
C GLY A 313 4.25 11.62 23.02
N CYS A 314 3.21 12.18 22.41
CA CYS A 314 3.20 12.70 21.06
C CYS A 314 2.85 14.19 21.00
N ARG A 315 2.84 14.89 22.14
CA ARG A 315 2.60 16.34 22.17
C ARG A 315 3.66 17.09 21.37
N VAL A 316 3.23 18.11 20.62
CA VAL A 316 4.12 19.00 19.89
C VAL A 316 4.69 20.03 20.86
N GLN A 317 6.01 19.98 21.04
CA GLN A 317 6.68 20.82 22.02
C GLN A 317 6.49 22.31 21.72
N PRO A 318 6.35 23.17 22.76
CA PRO A 318 6.39 24.60 22.56
C PRO A 318 7.78 25.03 22.05
N THR A 319 7.84 25.99 21.14
CA THR A 319 9.05 26.78 20.95
C THR A 319 9.31 27.55 22.25
N GLY A 320 10.58 27.79 22.62
CA GLY A 320 11.02 28.30 23.94
C GLY A 320 10.44 29.65 24.41
N GLU A 321 9.48 30.22 23.69
CA GLU A 321 8.82 31.50 23.95
C GLU A 321 7.42 31.36 24.58
N SER A 322 6.96 30.12 24.87
CA SER A 322 5.66 29.86 25.50
C SER A 322 5.68 30.23 26.98
N ARG A 323 5.37 31.50 27.30
CA ARG A 323 5.13 31.94 28.68
C ARG A 323 3.72 31.54 29.15
N GLN A 324 3.64 31.01 30.37
CA GLN A 324 2.40 30.73 31.08
C GLN A 324 1.57 32.02 31.23
N ARG A 325 0.26 31.92 30.98
CA ARG A 325 -0.70 33.00 31.23
C ARG A 325 -1.06 33.03 32.71
N VAL A 326 -0.76 34.13 33.40
CA VAL A 326 -1.10 34.33 34.82
C VAL A 326 -2.26 35.32 34.92
N SER A 327 -3.52 34.92 34.65
CA SER A 327 -4.73 35.68 35.09
C SER A 327 -6.13 35.19 34.65
N GLU A 328 -6.34 34.13 33.85
CA GLU A 328 -7.70 33.74 33.40
C GLU A 328 -8.07 32.27 33.70
N ALA A 329 -9.33 32.05 34.11
CA ALA A 329 -9.95 30.76 34.42
C ALA A 329 -10.05 29.81 33.20
N SER A 330 -9.71 28.53 33.38
CA SER A 330 -9.81 27.48 32.34
C SER A 330 -11.21 26.89 32.25
N GLN A 331 -11.65 26.51 31.04
CA GLN A 331 -12.88 25.75 30.81
C GLN A 331 -12.55 24.28 30.59
N ASP A 332 -13.10 23.40 31.42
CA ASP A 332 -13.12 21.95 31.15
C ASP A 332 -14.41 21.57 30.41
N ARG A 333 -14.31 20.67 29.44
CA ARG A 333 -15.47 19.95 28.88
C ARG A 333 -15.95 18.94 29.94
N ARG A 334 -17.16 19.11 30.47
CA ARG A 334 -17.88 18.03 31.16
C ARG A 334 -18.69 17.25 30.13
N TYR A 335 -18.47 15.94 30.07
CA TYR A 335 -19.41 15.01 29.44
C TYR A 335 -20.54 14.73 30.43
N THR A 336 -21.79 15.00 30.07
CA THR A 336 -22.94 14.51 30.84
C THR A 336 -23.14 13.02 30.57
N GLU A 337 -23.77 12.29 31.51
CA GLU A 337 -24.11 10.87 31.34
C GLU A 337 -24.98 10.58 30.10
N THR A 338 -25.62 11.63 29.55
CA THR A 338 -26.45 11.61 28.33
C THR A 338 -25.71 12.02 27.05
N GLY A 339 -24.38 12.22 27.09
CA GLY A 339 -23.56 12.50 25.90
C GLY A 339 -23.52 13.97 25.44
N GLY A 340 -24.09 14.90 26.22
CA GLY A 340 -23.96 16.34 25.97
C GLY A 340 -22.66 16.91 26.52
N THR A 341 -22.05 17.87 25.82
CA THR A 341 -20.91 18.63 26.34
C THR A 341 -21.39 19.93 26.99
N ASN A 342 -21.13 20.10 28.29
CA ASN A 342 -21.29 21.39 28.98
C ASN A 342 -19.92 21.94 29.41
N PHE A 343 -19.72 23.26 29.23
CA PHE A 343 -18.50 23.95 29.64
C PHE A 343 -18.69 24.53 31.05
N ALA A 344 -17.86 24.11 32.00
CA ALA A 344 -17.80 24.73 33.33
C ALA A 344 -16.44 25.40 33.48
N ALA A 345 -16.42 26.72 33.71
CA ALA A 345 -15.21 27.43 34.07
C ALA A 345 -14.77 27.00 35.48
N LYS A 346 -13.53 26.53 35.63
CA LYS A 346 -12.89 26.36 36.94
C LYS A 346 -11.94 27.53 37.21
N PRO A 347 -11.82 27.99 38.46
CA PRO A 347 -10.70 28.85 38.87
C PRO A 347 -9.37 28.12 38.64
N GLY A 348 -8.44 28.70 37.88
CA GLY A 348 -7.11 28.12 37.59
C GLY A 348 -6.44 28.69 36.34
N ILE A 349 -5.11 28.53 36.25
CA ILE A 349 -4.20 29.10 35.21
C ILE A 349 -4.52 28.51 33.82
N ARG A 350 -5.02 29.31 32.87
CA ARG A 350 -5.21 28.92 31.46
C ARG A 350 -4.07 29.42 30.57
N GLY A 351 -3.09 28.59 30.28
CA GLY A 351 -2.07 28.76 29.23
C GLY A 351 -1.91 27.44 28.48
N GLY A 352 -1.15 27.40 27.38
CA GLY A 352 -0.82 26.12 26.72
C GLY A 352 -0.35 25.10 27.76
N ASP A 353 -0.80 23.85 27.62
CA ASP A 353 -0.38 22.76 28.50
C ASP A 353 1.16 22.75 28.53
N PRO A 354 1.81 22.83 29.71
CA PRO A 354 3.27 22.80 29.80
C PRO A 354 3.88 21.55 29.16
N ALA A 355 3.10 20.48 28.99
CA ALA A 355 3.51 19.28 28.27
C ALA A 355 3.54 19.45 26.73
N GLY A 356 3.08 20.58 26.20
CA GLY A 356 3.02 20.87 24.76
C GLY A 356 1.62 20.73 24.16
N ARG A 357 1.50 20.98 22.85
CA ARG A 357 0.23 20.97 22.12
C ARG A 357 -0.23 19.56 21.81
N TRP A 358 -1.54 19.37 21.71
CA TRP A 358 -2.11 18.11 21.25
C TRP A 358 -1.57 17.74 19.85
N PRO A 359 -1.26 16.46 19.60
CA PRO A 359 -0.87 16.00 18.27
C PRO A 359 -2.01 16.24 17.29
N ALA A 360 -1.69 16.85 16.16
CA ALA A 360 -2.60 17.02 15.04
C ALA A 360 -2.52 15.81 14.10
N ASN A 361 -3.56 15.61 13.29
CA ASN A 361 -3.57 14.66 12.19
C ASN A 361 -2.83 15.18 10.94
N LEU A 362 -1.88 16.11 11.12
CA LEU A 362 -0.97 16.62 10.10
C LEU A 362 0.46 16.60 10.63
N ILE A 363 1.36 16.04 9.82
CA ILE A 363 2.79 15.92 10.06
C ILE A 363 3.51 16.51 8.84
N HIS A 364 4.62 17.23 9.04
CA HIS A 364 5.45 17.73 7.94
C HIS A 364 6.89 17.22 8.05
N ASP A 365 7.64 17.21 6.96
CA ASP A 365 9.08 16.86 6.94
C ASP A 365 10.01 18.03 7.35
N GLY A 366 9.47 19.26 7.35
CA GLY A 366 10.22 20.46 7.68
C GLY A 366 11.17 20.90 6.57
N SER A 367 10.88 20.53 5.32
CA SER A 367 11.54 21.10 4.15
C SER A 367 11.18 22.57 4.00
N ASP A 368 12.08 23.36 3.42
CA ASP A 368 11.88 24.80 3.25
C ASP A 368 10.62 25.08 2.40
N GLU A 369 10.35 24.23 1.40
CA GLU A 369 9.14 24.32 0.58
C GLU A 369 7.88 24.15 1.43
N VAL A 370 7.83 23.15 2.32
CA VAL A 370 6.66 22.94 3.18
C VAL A 370 6.53 24.04 4.22
N LEU A 371 7.64 24.46 4.84
CA LEU A 371 7.64 25.54 5.82
C LEU A 371 7.16 26.87 5.21
N SER A 372 7.50 27.14 3.95
CA SER A 372 7.03 28.34 3.22
C SER A 372 5.52 28.38 3.00
N CYS A 373 4.84 27.23 3.01
CA CYS A 373 3.39 27.16 2.90
C CYS A 373 2.67 27.51 4.19
N PHE A 374 3.37 27.50 5.34
CA PHE A 374 2.80 27.89 6.62
C PHE A 374 3.03 29.38 6.85
N PRO A 375 1.96 30.19 6.98
CA PRO A 375 2.12 31.61 7.23
C PRO A 375 2.81 31.83 8.57
N ASP A 376 3.53 32.95 8.67
CA ASP A 376 3.90 33.46 9.98
C ASP A 376 2.62 33.82 10.73
N ALA A 377 2.38 33.10 11.81
CA ALA A 377 1.27 33.40 12.70
C ALA A 377 1.78 34.42 13.73
N PRO A 378 1.27 35.67 13.71
CA PRO A 378 1.56 36.58 14.80
C PRO A 378 1.05 35.92 16.08
N GLY A 379 1.88 35.87 17.12
CA GLY A 379 1.39 35.59 18.46
C GLY A 379 0.23 36.54 18.79
N GLN A 380 -0.69 36.14 19.68
CA GLN A 380 -1.88 36.92 20.00
C GLN A 380 -1.56 38.42 20.21
N SER A 381 -2.36 39.25 19.56
CA SER A 381 -2.24 40.70 19.42
C SER A 381 -2.37 41.46 20.74
N ARG A 382 -1.29 42.20 21.07
CA ARG A 382 -1.12 43.27 22.08
C ARG A 382 -1.48 42.89 23.53
N ALA A 383 -0.87 43.59 24.48
CA ALA A 383 -1.32 43.54 25.87
C ALA A 383 -2.77 44.01 25.95
N VAL A 384 -3.63 43.25 26.64
CA VAL A 384 -4.90 43.78 27.12
C VAL A 384 -4.55 44.59 28.37
N THR A 385 -4.80 45.89 28.38
CA THR A 385 -4.51 46.75 29.54
C THR A 385 -5.65 46.76 30.54
N GLY A 386 -6.86 46.41 30.07
CA GLY A 386 -8.10 46.48 30.83
C GLY A 386 -8.84 47.80 30.72
N ASP A 387 -8.27 48.76 29.97
CA ASP A 387 -8.84 50.07 29.69
C ASP A 387 -9.53 50.12 28.31
N GLU A 388 -9.65 48.99 27.61
CA GLU A 388 -10.29 48.94 26.30
C GLU A 388 -11.80 49.24 26.39
N PRO A 389 -12.36 50.05 25.49
CA PRO A 389 -13.77 50.43 25.55
C PRO A 389 -14.69 49.23 25.30
N SER A 390 -15.57 48.91 26.25
CA SER A 390 -16.63 47.91 26.08
C SER A 390 -17.78 48.48 25.23
N SER A 391 -18.20 47.80 24.17
CA SER A 391 -19.41 48.16 23.41
C SER A 391 -20.67 47.54 24.03
N LYS A 392 -21.76 48.33 24.11
CA LYS A 392 -23.08 47.84 24.49
C LYS A 392 -23.64 46.97 23.36
N THR A 393 -24.09 45.76 23.66
CA THR A 393 -24.86 44.92 22.74
C THR A 393 -26.31 44.84 23.21
N ASN A 394 -27.26 44.61 22.29
CA ASN A 394 -28.71 44.73 22.53
C ASN A 394 -29.29 43.78 23.61
N ASN A 395 -28.51 42.84 24.15
CA ASN A 395 -29.01 41.75 25.00
C ASN A 395 -28.45 41.74 26.43
N VAL A 396 -27.70 42.75 26.86
CA VAL A 396 -27.11 42.79 28.22
C VAL A 396 -27.22 44.21 28.80
N TYR A 397 -27.84 44.33 29.98
CA TYR A 397 -27.95 45.59 30.75
C TYR A 397 -26.81 45.70 31.77
N GLY A 398 -25.92 46.68 31.62
CA GLY A 398 -24.81 46.96 32.55
C GLY A 398 -23.53 47.44 31.87
N GLN A 399 -22.59 47.98 32.66
CA GLN A 399 -21.20 48.18 32.23
C GLN A 399 -20.49 46.82 32.38
N PHE A 400 -19.77 46.36 31.34
CA PHE A 400 -18.90 45.19 31.50
C PHE A 400 -17.75 45.56 32.42
N ASP A 401 -17.36 44.66 33.33
CA ASP A 401 -16.06 44.77 34.00
C ASP A 401 -14.96 44.86 32.94
N GLY A 402 -13.95 45.71 33.18
CA GLY A 402 -12.78 45.83 32.31
C GLY A 402 -12.14 44.46 32.09
N ARG A 403 -11.68 44.18 30.87
CA ARG A 403 -10.99 42.91 30.61
C ARG A 403 -9.77 42.82 31.53
N PRO A 404 -9.54 41.71 32.24
CA PRO A 404 -8.35 41.59 33.08
C PRO A 404 -7.10 41.78 32.22
N ALA A 405 -6.15 42.57 32.73
CA ALA A 405 -4.93 42.82 32.01
C ALA A 405 -4.21 41.49 31.70
N THR A 406 -3.92 41.25 30.43
CA THR A 406 -3.26 40.02 29.98
C THR A 406 -2.04 40.36 29.11
N GLN A 407 -0.90 39.77 29.48
CA GLN A 407 0.34 39.88 28.70
C GLN A 407 0.17 39.15 27.35
N PRO A 408 0.76 39.67 26.26
CA PRO A 408 0.73 39.03 24.95
C PRO A 408 1.43 37.67 24.98
N ARG A 409 0.95 36.72 24.17
CA ARG A 409 1.56 35.38 24.04
C ARG A 409 2.85 35.51 23.22
N GLY A 410 3.98 35.06 23.77
CA GLY A 410 5.29 35.14 23.12
C GLY A 410 5.52 34.16 21.96
N ASP A 411 4.50 33.49 21.43
CA ASP A 411 4.67 32.40 20.47
C ASP A 411 4.53 32.91 19.03
N SER A 412 5.59 33.56 18.50
CA SER A 412 5.63 34.11 17.13
C SER A 412 6.37 33.20 16.15
N GLY A 413 6.15 33.36 14.84
CA GLY A 413 6.83 32.60 13.77
C GLY A 413 5.91 31.70 12.94
N SER A 414 6.49 30.79 12.16
CA SER A 414 5.75 29.93 11.22
C SER A 414 4.72 29.03 11.91
N ALA A 415 3.51 28.98 11.37
CA ALA A 415 2.43 28.11 11.84
C ALA A 415 2.78 26.61 11.81
N ALA A 416 3.87 26.21 11.13
CA ALA A 416 4.38 24.85 11.13
C ALA A 416 4.66 24.32 12.55
N ARG A 417 5.02 25.19 13.50
CA ARG A 417 5.29 24.84 14.92
C ARG A 417 4.11 24.22 15.67
N PHE A 418 2.90 24.27 15.11
CA PHE A 418 1.71 23.62 15.67
C PHE A 418 1.62 22.12 15.33
N PHE A 419 2.45 21.65 14.40
CA PHE A 419 2.42 20.30 13.86
C PHE A 419 3.73 19.56 14.16
N TYR A 420 3.68 18.23 14.15
CA TYR A 420 4.90 17.43 14.33
C TYR A 420 5.77 17.53 13.07
N CYS A 421 7.08 17.72 13.27
CA CYS A 421 8.09 17.78 12.23
C CYS A 421 8.91 16.49 12.21
N ALA A 422 8.68 15.63 11.23
CA ALA A 422 9.40 14.38 11.02
C ALA A 422 10.63 14.57 10.11
N LYS A 423 11.59 15.39 10.56
CA LYS A 423 12.76 15.74 9.76
C LYS A 423 13.73 14.57 9.64
N ALA A 424 13.85 14.00 8.44
CA ALA A 424 14.80 12.92 8.16
C ALA A 424 16.24 13.44 8.14
N SER A 425 17.17 12.71 8.79
CA SER A 425 18.60 12.98 8.62
C SER A 425 19.11 12.39 7.31
N ARG A 426 20.14 12.99 6.71
CA ARG A 426 20.77 12.46 5.49
C ARG A 426 21.40 11.06 5.69
N LYS A 427 21.76 10.72 6.93
CA LYS A 427 22.37 9.43 7.30
C LYS A 427 21.33 8.33 7.51
N ASP A 428 20.08 8.68 7.82
CA ASP A 428 19.03 7.74 8.23
C ASP A 428 18.79 6.62 7.21
N ARG A 429 18.90 6.92 5.91
CA ARG A 429 18.70 5.95 4.82
C ARG A 429 19.69 4.78 4.85
N ASP A 430 20.95 5.04 5.18
CA ASP A 430 22.05 4.06 5.06
C ASP A 430 22.59 3.61 6.43
N GLU A 431 22.05 4.13 7.54
CA GLU A 431 22.43 3.75 8.90
C GLU A 431 22.21 2.25 9.16
N GLY A 432 23.21 1.56 9.73
CA GLY A 432 23.18 0.12 9.98
C GLY A 432 23.63 -0.74 8.79
N LEU A 433 24.02 -0.10 7.69
CA LEU A 433 24.49 -0.75 6.46
C LEU A 433 25.99 -0.57 6.24
N GLU A 434 26.79 -0.38 7.30
CA GLU A 434 28.23 -0.08 7.20
C GLU A 434 28.97 -1.12 6.34
N ARG A 435 28.58 -2.39 6.46
CA ARG A 435 29.11 -3.54 5.71
C ARG A 435 28.59 -3.70 4.28
N PHE A 436 27.58 -2.95 3.86
CA PHE A 436 26.99 -3.07 2.53
C PHE A 436 27.75 -2.21 1.52
N GLU A 437 27.85 -2.71 0.30
CA GLU A 437 28.40 -2.00 -0.82
C GLU A 437 27.40 -0.97 -1.38
N ASN A 438 27.95 0.07 -2.00
CA ASN A 438 27.16 1.05 -2.72
C ASN A 438 26.69 0.48 -4.05
N ARG A 439 25.38 0.51 -4.30
CA ARG A 439 24.73 0.05 -5.54
C ARG A 439 23.88 1.16 -6.17
N PRO A 440 23.67 1.13 -7.50
CA PRO A 440 22.77 2.08 -8.16
C PRO A 440 21.35 2.02 -7.57
N ALA A 441 20.82 3.18 -7.18
CA ALA A 441 19.49 3.32 -6.58
C ALA A 441 18.70 4.53 -7.12
N GLY A 442 19.15 5.10 -8.24
CA GLY A 442 18.54 6.24 -8.90
C GLY A 442 19.51 6.95 -9.84
N VAL A 443 19.05 8.02 -10.47
CA VAL A 443 19.84 8.85 -11.39
C VAL A 443 19.74 10.32 -11.00
N LYS A 444 20.82 11.08 -11.24
CA LYS A 444 20.87 12.53 -11.05
C LYS A 444 21.43 13.19 -12.30
N ASN A 445 20.89 14.34 -12.68
CA ASN A 445 21.51 15.25 -13.66
C ASN A 445 22.36 16.32 -12.96
N GLU A 446 23.21 17.01 -13.73
CA GLU A 446 24.09 18.06 -13.21
C GLU A 446 23.35 19.41 -13.05
N SER A 447 22.22 19.59 -13.73
CA SER A 447 21.51 20.88 -13.89
C SER A 447 20.39 21.14 -12.88
N GLY A 448 19.93 20.14 -12.12
CA GLY A 448 18.85 20.30 -11.13
C GLY A 448 17.46 20.61 -11.72
N ARG A 449 17.31 20.55 -13.05
CA ARG A 449 16.02 20.66 -13.78
C ARG A 449 15.48 19.26 -14.12
N GLY A 450 14.30 19.18 -14.75
CA GLY A 450 13.77 17.92 -15.29
C GLY A 450 14.77 17.24 -16.25
N PHE A 451 14.66 15.92 -16.43
CA PHE A 451 15.48 15.18 -17.39
C PHE A 451 14.99 15.49 -18.81
N SER A 452 15.88 15.95 -19.68
CA SER A 452 15.67 16.06 -21.13
C SER A 452 16.39 14.92 -21.85
N ASP A 453 15.94 14.55 -23.05
CA ASP A 453 16.67 13.60 -23.90
C ASP A 453 18.07 14.17 -24.23
N GLY A 454 19.10 13.38 -23.94
CA GLY A 454 20.51 13.76 -24.13
C GLY A 454 21.23 14.32 -22.90
N ASP A 455 20.54 14.51 -21.77
CA ASP A 455 21.19 14.97 -20.53
C ASP A 455 22.18 13.92 -19.98
N PRO A 456 23.43 14.31 -19.64
CA PRO A 456 24.35 13.41 -18.95
C PRO A 456 23.79 13.06 -17.57
N TYR A 457 23.56 11.76 -17.32
CA TYR A 457 23.12 11.26 -16.03
C TYR A 457 24.25 10.55 -15.29
N ARG A 458 24.25 10.67 -13.96
CA ARG A 458 25.10 9.85 -13.08
C ARG A 458 24.22 9.00 -12.18
N ALA A 459 24.62 7.74 -12.00
CA ALA A 459 23.99 6.85 -11.05
C ALA A 459 24.17 7.38 -9.62
N ILE A 460 23.07 7.49 -8.87
CA ILE A 460 23.11 7.72 -7.43
C ILE A 460 23.37 6.37 -6.79
N LEU A 461 24.56 6.22 -6.21
CA LEU A 461 24.91 5.03 -5.47
C LEU A 461 24.45 5.14 -4.02
N ARG A 462 23.80 4.09 -3.52
CA ARG A 462 23.30 3.97 -2.14
C ARG A 462 23.57 2.58 -1.61
N LYS A 463 23.66 2.44 -0.29
CA LYS A 463 23.71 1.13 0.36
C LYS A 463 22.31 0.54 0.51
N ASN A 464 21.35 1.40 0.88
CA ASN A 464 19.94 1.05 0.84
C ASN A 464 19.37 1.36 -0.55
N THR A 465 19.07 0.32 -1.33
CA THR A 465 18.51 0.42 -2.69
C THR A 465 16.98 0.54 -2.71
N HIS A 466 16.30 0.35 -1.58
CA HIS A 466 14.84 0.39 -1.51
C HIS A 466 14.27 1.74 -1.97
N PRO A 467 13.27 1.79 -2.87
CA PRO A 467 12.83 3.04 -3.48
C PRO A 467 12.06 3.95 -2.51
N THR A 468 11.28 3.37 -1.60
CA THR A 468 10.35 4.09 -0.71
C THR A 468 10.75 3.97 0.76
N VAL A 469 11.94 4.48 1.13
CA VAL A 469 12.40 4.45 2.53
C VAL A 469 11.69 5.53 3.34
N LYS A 470 10.90 5.14 4.34
CA LYS A 470 10.26 6.09 5.27
C LYS A 470 11.26 6.60 6.31
N PRO A 471 11.21 7.89 6.71
CA PRO A 471 12.06 8.43 7.77
C PRO A 471 11.85 7.72 9.11
N THR A 472 12.94 7.37 9.81
CA THR A 472 12.84 6.66 11.09
C THR A 472 12.05 7.47 12.13
N ASP A 473 12.26 8.78 12.23
CA ASP A 473 11.56 9.62 13.23
C ASP A 473 10.06 9.78 12.95
N LEU A 474 9.63 9.66 11.69
CA LEU A 474 8.22 9.55 11.34
C LEU A 474 7.65 8.25 11.91
N MET A 475 8.31 7.13 11.61
CA MET A 475 7.85 5.81 12.07
C MET A 475 7.88 5.68 13.59
N ARG A 476 8.85 6.31 14.28
CA ARG A 476 8.91 6.37 15.75
C ARG A 476 7.71 7.09 16.33
N TYR A 477 7.35 8.25 15.77
CA TYR A 477 6.18 9.00 16.19
C TYR A 477 4.90 8.18 16.03
N LEU A 478 4.72 7.52 14.88
CA LEU A 478 3.56 6.67 14.61
C LEU A 478 3.51 5.46 15.55
N CYS A 479 4.62 4.74 15.73
CA CYS A 479 4.69 3.62 16.67
C CYS A 479 4.35 4.06 18.09
N ARG A 480 4.92 5.18 18.56
CA ARG A 480 4.66 5.72 19.90
C ARG A 480 3.19 6.09 20.09
N LEU A 481 2.57 6.67 19.07
CA LEU A 481 1.19 7.16 19.12
C LEU A 481 0.19 6.04 19.40
N VAL A 482 0.40 4.85 18.85
CA VAL A 482 -0.61 3.76 18.89
C VAL A 482 -0.22 2.53 19.68
N THR A 483 1.03 2.41 20.11
CA THR A 483 1.53 1.18 20.76
C THR A 483 1.64 1.37 22.27
N PRO A 484 1.06 0.46 23.08
CA PRO A 484 1.25 0.49 24.53
C PRO A 484 2.72 0.23 24.92
N PRO A 485 3.16 0.69 26.11
CA PRO A 485 4.52 0.43 26.59
C PRO A 485 4.88 -1.06 26.54
N GLY A 486 6.02 -1.39 25.91
CA GLY A 486 6.48 -2.77 25.74
C GLY A 486 5.64 -3.64 24.78
N GLY A 487 4.65 -3.05 24.12
CA GLY A 487 3.80 -3.73 23.13
C GLY A 487 4.56 -4.21 21.89
N THR A 488 3.88 -5.02 21.08
CA THR A 488 4.39 -5.57 19.83
C THR A 488 3.80 -4.82 18.64
N VAL A 489 4.67 -4.21 17.83
CA VAL A 489 4.34 -3.58 16.54
C VAL A 489 4.49 -4.60 15.43
N LEU A 490 3.54 -4.65 14.49
CA LEU A 490 3.61 -5.47 13.28
C LEU A 490 3.71 -4.59 12.03
N ASP A 491 4.59 -4.97 11.10
CA ASP A 491 4.69 -4.43 9.75
C ASP A 491 4.70 -5.58 8.71
N PRO A 492 3.59 -5.84 8.00
CA PRO A 492 3.53 -6.87 6.97
C PRO A 492 4.29 -6.52 5.67
N PHE A 493 4.77 -5.27 5.54
CA PHE A 493 5.42 -4.73 4.34
C PHE A 493 6.71 -4.00 4.76
N LEU A 494 7.59 -4.76 5.40
CA LEU A 494 8.77 -4.26 6.11
C LEU A 494 9.70 -3.39 5.25
N GLY A 495 9.81 -3.67 3.95
CA GLY A 495 10.68 -2.96 3.02
C GLY A 495 12.13 -2.97 3.52
N SER A 496 12.72 -1.77 3.66
CA SER A 496 14.06 -1.62 4.24
C SER A 496 14.12 -1.56 5.78
N GLY A 497 13.02 -1.83 6.48
CA GLY A 497 13.03 -1.99 7.94
C GLY A 497 12.93 -0.72 8.78
N SER A 498 12.46 0.41 8.22
CA SER A 498 12.30 1.67 8.98
C SER A 498 11.35 1.52 10.18
N THR A 499 10.23 0.79 10.02
CA THR A 499 9.29 0.53 11.13
C THR A 499 9.95 -0.30 12.23
N GLY A 500 10.71 -1.35 11.87
CA GLY A 500 11.39 -2.20 12.85
C GLY A 500 12.45 -1.44 13.63
N LYS A 501 13.28 -0.65 12.95
CA LYS A 501 14.25 0.25 13.59
C LYS A 501 13.55 1.21 14.56
N ALA A 502 12.46 1.84 14.12
CA ALA A 502 11.70 2.75 14.95
C ALA A 502 11.07 2.09 16.18
N ALA A 503 10.47 0.90 16.01
CA ALA A 503 9.85 0.15 17.10
C ALA A 503 10.87 -0.20 18.19
N LEU A 504 12.06 -0.66 17.81
CA LEU A 504 13.13 -0.98 18.76
C LEU A 504 13.66 0.27 19.48
N LEU A 505 13.84 1.40 18.78
CA LEU A 505 14.26 2.67 19.39
C LEU A 505 13.25 3.22 20.39
N GLU A 506 11.96 2.92 20.22
CA GLU A 506 10.89 3.27 21.17
C GLU A 506 10.72 2.21 22.29
N GLY A 507 11.52 1.13 22.26
CA GLY A 507 11.51 0.07 23.27
C GLY A 507 10.42 -0.98 23.08
N PHE A 508 9.75 -1.01 21.93
CA PHE A 508 8.73 -2.01 21.59
C PHE A 508 9.33 -3.32 21.09
N ARG A 509 8.49 -4.37 21.07
CA ARG A 509 8.76 -5.58 20.29
C ARG A 509 8.29 -5.38 18.85
N PHE A 510 8.86 -6.14 17.92
CA PHE A 510 8.57 -5.96 16.51
C PHE A 510 8.40 -7.28 15.76
N ILE A 511 7.44 -7.33 14.83
CA ILE A 511 7.32 -8.40 13.85
C ILE A 511 7.28 -7.76 12.47
N GLY A 512 8.18 -8.18 11.58
CA GLY A 512 8.28 -7.67 10.22
C GLY A 512 8.17 -8.77 9.18
N ILE A 513 7.50 -8.52 8.07
CA ILE A 513 7.44 -9.44 6.93
C ILE A 513 7.90 -8.71 5.67
N GLU A 514 8.82 -9.29 4.92
CA GLU A 514 9.28 -8.80 3.62
C GLU A 514 9.33 -9.95 2.63
N ARG A 515 8.91 -9.72 1.39
CA ARG A 515 8.91 -10.76 0.35
C ARG A 515 10.24 -10.81 -0.40
N GLU A 516 10.82 -9.64 -0.68
CA GLU A 516 12.02 -9.51 -1.51
C GLU A 516 13.30 -9.77 -0.69
N PRO A 517 14.11 -10.81 -1.03
CA PRO A 517 15.28 -11.17 -0.24
C PRO A 517 16.29 -10.03 -0.05
N GLU A 518 16.51 -9.20 -1.08
CA GLU A 518 17.44 -8.07 -0.99
C GLU A 518 16.99 -7.04 0.05
N TYR A 519 15.70 -6.69 0.06
CA TYR A 519 15.15 -5.74 1.02
C TYR A 519 15.09 -6.34 2.42
N PHE A 520 14.80 -7.63 2.53
CA PHE A 520 14.84 -8.36 3.80
C PHE A 520 16.23 -8.33 4.43
N ASP A 521 17.31 -8.52 3.65
CA ASP A 521 18.68 -8.46 4.16
C ASP A 521 19.07 -7.04 4.63
N ILE A 522 18.66 -6.01 3.89
CA ILE A 522 18.79 -4.60 4.28
C ILE A 522 18.04 -4.33 5.59
N ALA A 523 16.80 -4.79 5.69
CA ALA A 523 15.97 -4.62 6.88
C ALA A 523 16.57 -5.31 8.10
N CYS A 524 17.06 -6.55 7.95
CA CYS A 524 17.73 -7.28 9.04
C CYS A 524 18.93 -6.48 9.59
N ALA A 525 19.76 -5.91 8.71
CA ALA A 525 20.93 -5.13 9.13
C ALA A 525 20.55 -3.82 9.83
N ARG A 526 19.55 -3.10 9.30
CA ARG A 526 19.03 -1.85 9.86
C ARG A 526 18.36 -2.06 11.22
N VAL A 527 17.55 -3.12 11.35
CA VAL A 527 16.85 -3.47 12.59
C VAL A 527 17.84 -3.97 13.66
N ALA A 528 18.91 -4.68 13.26
CA ALA A 528 19.94 -5.14 14.19
C ALA A 528 20.87 -4.01 14.72
N GLY A 529 20.84 -2.82 14.13
CA GLY A 529 21.74 -1.72 14.53
C GLY A 529 23.20 -1.90 14.11
N GLY A 530 23.45 -2.60 13.00
CA GLY A 530 24.78 -2.70 12.38
C GLY A 530 25.77 -3.71 12.97
N GLY A 531 25.42 -4.43 14.06
CA GLY A 531 26.38 -5.30 14.80
C GLY A 531 26.03 -6.79 14.94
N ALA A 532 24.82 -7.24 14.62
CA ALA A 532 24.48 -8.66 14.78
C ALA A 532 25.05 -9.51 13.65
N VAL A 533 25.80 -10.56 14.03
CA VAL A 533 26.16 -11.68 13.16
C VAL A 533 24.85 -12.35 12.76
N LEU A 534 24.49 -12.24 11.48
CA LEU A 534 23.40 -13.03 10.91
C LEU A 534 23.85 -14.49 10.97
N ASP A 535 23.02 -15.36 11.56
CA ASP A 535 23.30 -16.78 11.61
C ASP A 535 23.55 -17.31 10.19
N GLN A 536 24.59 -18.14 10.06
CA GLN A 536 25.28 -18.37 8.79
C GLN A 536 24.34 -18.89 7.69
N GLY A 537 24.37 -18.24 6.53
CA GLY A 537 23.60 -18.67 5.36
C GLY A 537 23.26 -17.61 4.32
N VAL A 538 23.73 -16.37 4.46
CA VAL A 538 23.62 -15.36 3.39
C VAL A 538 24.83 -15.50 2.46
N PRO A 539 24.69 -15.93 1.20
CA PRO A 539 25.76 -15.77 0.24
C PRO A 539 26.02 -14.28 0.09
N ALA A 540 27.24 -13.85 0.40
CA ALA A 540 27.72 -12.56 -0.07
C ALA A 540 27.66 -12.60 -1.60
N THR A 541 26.81 -11.78 -2.19
CA THR A 541 26.57 -11.65 -3.64
C THR A 541 25.82 -12.82 -4.28
N VAL A 542 24.63 -12.54 -4.80
CA VAL A 542 24.16 -13.21 -6.01
C VAL A 542 24.97 -12.61 -7.15
N PRO A 543 25.78 -13.36 -7.90
CA PRO A 543 26.35 -12.85 -9.12
C PRO A 543 25.20 -12.67 -10.10
N MET A 544 24.78 -11.42 -10.34
CA MET A 544 24.02 -11.15 -11.55
C MET A 544 24.99 -11.20 -12.73
N ALA A 545 24.56 -11.92 -13.78
CA ALA A 545 25.20 -11.88 -15.08
C ALA A 545 25.50 -10.43 -15.45
N LYS A 546 26.68 -10.18 -16.01
CA LYS A 546 27.04 -8.89 -16.61
C LYS A 546 26.01 -8.58 -17.70
N ALA A 547 24.95 -7.86 -17.36
CA ALA A 547 24.24 -7.08 -18.35
C ALA A 547 25.15 -5.89 -18.63
N GLU A 548 25.85 -5.94 -19.75
CA GLU A 548 26.34 -4.71 -20.37
C GLU A 548 25.15 -3.75 -20.51
N PRO A 549 25.35 -2.43 -20.36
CA PRO A 549 24.28 -1.47 -20.57
C PRO A 549 23.96 -1.45 -22.07
N GLU A 550 23.16 -2.40 -22.54
CA GLU A 550 22.51 -2.28 -23.82
C GLU A 550 21.60 -1.06 -23.74
N ARG A 551 21.85 -0.08 -24.63
CA ARG A 551 20.81 0.90 -24.96
C ARG A 551 19.57 0.07 -25.31
N PRO A 552 18.38 0.35 -24.74
CA PRO A 552 17.18 -0.15 -25.37
C PRO A 552 17.21 0.33 -26.81
N ALA A 553 17.28 -0.59 -27.76
CA ALA A 553 17.12 -0.25 -29.16
C ALA A 553 15.77 0.46 -29.28
N GLN A 554 15.79 1.73 -29.67
CA GLN A 554 14.57 2.39 -30.12
C GLN A 554 14.03 1.53 -31.27
N PRO A 555 12.76 1.08 -31.23
CA PRO A 555 12.15 0.57 -32.45
C PRO A 555 12.23 1.70 -33.47
N ASP A 556 12.86 1.42 -34.61
CA ASP A 556 12.78 2.26 -35.79
C ASP A 556 11.31 2.34 -36.21
N LEU A 557 10.62 3.38 -35.75
CA LEU A 557 9.22 3.64 -36.05
C LEU A 557 9.05 4.37 -37.39
N PHE A 558 10.13 4.65 -38.11
CA PHE A 558 10.08 5.22 -39.46
C PHE A 558 11.21 4.66 -40.33
N GLY A 559 11.07 3.39 -40.70
CA GLY A 559 11.70 2.84 -41.89
C GLY A 559 11.21 3.63 -43.12
N GLY A 560 11.95 4.68 -43.47
CA GLY A 560 11.73 5.47 -44.67
C GLY A 560 11.89 4.59 -45.90
N ALA A 561 10.78 4.32 -46.58
CA ALA A 561 10.79 3.99 -47.99
C ALA A 561 10.84 5.29 -48.79
N ALA A 562 12.07 5.78 -49.04
CA ALA A 562 12.56 6.47 -50.23
C ALA A 562 13.80 7.31 -49.87
#